data_AF-A0A4Y3TXR5-F1
#
_entry.id   AF-A0A4Y3TXR5-F1
#
_cell.length_a   1.000
_cell.length_b   1.000
_cell.length_c   1.000
_cell.angle_alpha   90.00
_cell.angle_beta   90.00
_cell.angle_gamma   90.00
#
_symmetry.space_group_name_H-M   'P 1'
#
loop_
_entity.id
_entity.type
_entity.pdbx_description
1 polymer ?
#
loop_
_entity_poly.entity_id
_entity_poly.type
_entity_poly.pdbx_seq_one_letter_code
_entity_poly.pdbx_strand_id
1 'polypeptide(L)'
;MASTDSAPDADRPALVLLSPEGAGVYMGAVWWHALVQGLAAAVTGQDSWSFQVDGNEADGLPFAHVLDCGGSAVHAVMALRQGQQAVVLDAQDAQAMAARTLFRHAGGVVLASRPAIISPY
;
A
#
# COMPACT_ATOMS: atom_id res chain seq x y z
N MET A 1 -26.44 -35.60 -8.59
CA MET A 1 -26.27 -34.16 -8.29
C MET A 1 -24.91 -34.02 -7.62
N ALA A 2 -23.86 -33.74 -8.39
CA ALA A 2 -22.54 -33.48 -7.85
C ALA A 2 -22.35 -31.96 -7.83
N SER A 3 -22.24 -31.41 -6.63
CA SER A 3 -21.92 -30.01 -6.38
C SER A 3 -20.54 -29.72 -6.96
N THR A 4 -20.47 -28.83 -7.95
CA THR A 4 -19.22 -28.20 -8.36
C THR A 4 -18.74 -27.30 -7.22
N ASP A 5 -17.73 -27.80 -6.52
CA ASP A 5 -16.86 -27.04 -5.64
C ASP A 5 -16.12 -26.00 -6.52
N SER A 6 -16.63 -24.77 -6.55
CA SER A 6 -15.96 -23.66 -7.21
C SER A 6 -14.73 -23.31 -6.38
N ALA A 7 -13.58 -23.83 -6.79
CA ALA A 7 -12.28 -23.38 -6.29
C ALA A 7 -12.22 -21.85 -6.34
N PRO A 8 -11.71 -21.17 -5.30
CA PRO A 8 -11.48 -19.73 -5.37
C PRO A 8 -10.53 -19.45 -6.54
N ASP A 9 -10.92 -18.44 -7.33
CA ASP A 9 -10.26 -17.90 -8.51
C ASP A 9 -8.81 -17.48 -8.20
N ALA A 10 -7.92 -18.47 -8.11
CA ALA A 10 -6.52 -18.31 -7.70
C ALA A 10 -5.62 -17.76 -8.83
N ASP A 11 -6.20 -17.48 -9.99
CA ASP A 11 -5.48 -17.11 -11.22
C ASP A 11 -5.60 -15.61 -11.56
N ARG A 12 -6.41 -14.86 -10.80
CA ARG A 12 -6.48 -13.41 -10.99
C ARG A 12 -5.28 -12.73 -10.29
N PRO A 13 -4.39 -12.05 -11.02
CA PRO A 13 -3.28 -11.35 -10.38
C PRO A 13 -3.84 -10.30 -9.42
N ALA A 14 -3.37 -10.35 -8.17
CA ALA A 14 -3.76 -9.37 -7.15
C ALA A 14 -3.41 -7.97 -7.67
N LEU A 15 -4.41 -7.09 -7.76
CA LEU A 15 -4.20 -5.70 -8.16
C LEU A 15 -3.31 -5.02 -7.11
N VAL A 16 -2.27 -4.34 -7.58
CA VAL A 16 -1.36 -3.55 -6.73
C VAL A 16 -1.36 -2.11 -7.22
N LEU A 17 -1.64 -1.18 -6.30
CA LEU A 17 -1.52 0.24 -6.56
C LEU A 17 -0.17 0.75 -6.07
N LEU A 18 0.49 1.53 -6.90
CA LEU A 18 1.73 2.20 -6.57
C LEU A 18 1.51 3.70 -6.68
N SER A 19 1.78 4.44 -5.60
CA SER A 19 1.69 5.90 -5.62
C SER A 19 2.65 6.51 -6.65
N PRO A 20 2.47 7.77 -7.07
CA PRO A 20 3.51 8.47 -7.84
C PRO A 20 4.85 8.52 -7.09
N GLU A 21 5.93 8.74 -7.83
CA GLU A 21 7.30 8.80 -7.28
C GLU A 21 7.42 9.88 -6.20
N GLY A 22 7.93 9.51 -5.02
CA GLY A 22 8.11 10.44 -3.90
C GLY A 22 6.82 10.92 -3.22
N ALA A 23 5.64 10.35 -3.52
CA ALA A 23 4.36 10.78 -2.93
C ALA A 23 4.32 10.81 -1.40
N GLY A 24 5.06 9.92 -0.74
CA GLY A 24 5.20 9.93 0.70
C GLY A 24 5.88 11.18 1.26
N VAL A 25 6.70 11.87 0.46
CA VAL A 25 7.40 13.10 0.85
C VAL A 25 6.55 14.34 0.56
N TYR A 26 5.91 14.41 -0.62
CA TYR A 26 5.21 15.64 -1.03
C TYR A 26 3.71 15.68 -0.66
N MET A 27 3.01 14.54 -0.62
CA MET A 27 1.60 14.47 -0.18
C MET A 27 1.44 13.86 1.21
N GLY A 28 2.32 12.93 1.56
CA GLY A 28 2.25 12.17 2.80
C GLY A 28 1.32 10.95 2.72
N ALA A 29 1.45 10.07 3.72
CA ALA A 29 0.72 8.81 3.79
C ALA A 29 -0.78 8.97 4.07
N VAL A 30 -1.20 10.01 4.80
CA VAL A 30 -2.62 10.30 5.04
C VAL A 30 -3.38 10.53 3.73
N TRP A 31 -2.82 11.33 2.83
CA TRP A 31 -3.43 11.57 1.51
C TRP A 31 -3.54 10.27 0.71
N TRP A 32 -2.49 9.45 0.73
CA TRP A 32 -2.47 8.19 0.01
C TRP A 32 -3.53 7.21 0.51
N HIS A 33 -3.66 7.07 1.83
CA HIS A 33 -4.69 6.23 2.43
C HIS A 33 -6.10 6.72 2.06
N ALA A 34 -6.36 8.03 2.12
CA ALA A 34 -7.66 8.57 1.74
C ALA A 34 -8.00 8.28 0.26
N LEU A 35 -7.02 8.39 -0.65
CA LEU A 35 -7.20 8.05 -2.07
C LEU A 35 -7.51 6.57 -2.25
N VAL A 36 -6.74 5.70 -1.60
CA VAL A 36 -6.92 4.23 -1.67
C VAL A 36 -8.28 3.82 -1.13
N GLN A 37 -8.70 4.38 0.00
CA GLN A 37 -10.03 4.14 0.57
C GLN A 37 -11.15 4.60 -0.36
N GLY A 38 -11.04 5.79 -0.95
CA GLY A 38 -12.02 6.30 -1.91
C GLY A 38 -12.12 5.44 -3.17
N LEU A 39 -10.99 4.92 -3.67
CA LEU A 39 -10.96 3.99 -4.79
C LEU A 39 -11.58 2.63 -4.43
N ALA A 40 -11.28 2.11 -3.24
CA ALA A 40 -11.88 0.86 -2.77
C ALA A 40 -13.40 0.98 -2.71
N ALA A 41 -13.93 2.05 -2.11
CA ALA A 41 -15.37 2.32 -2.06
C ALA A 41 -16.00 2.41 -3.47
N ALA A 42 -15.34 3.10 -4.40
CA ALA A 42 -15.81 3.22 -5.78
C ALA A 42 -15.84 1.87 -6.53
N VAL A 43 -14.86 0.99 -6.28
CA VAL A 43 -14.76 -0.32 -6.96
C VAL A 43 -15.69 -1.36 -6.33
N THR A 44 -15.97 -1.29 -5.03
CA THR A 44 -16.87 -2.21 -4.32
C THR A 44 -18.35 -1.81 -4.39
N GLY A 45 -18.68 -0.67 -5.04
CA GLY A 45 -20.05 -0.18 -5.16
C GLY A 45 -20.61 0.42 -3.87
N GLN A 46 -19.75 0.89 -2.97
CA GLN A 46 -20.16 1.69 -1.82
C GLN A 46 -20.31 3.15 -2.26
N ASP A 47 -21.55 3.57 -2.55
CA ASP A 47 -21.91 4.91 -3.04
C ASP A 47 -21.72 6.05 -2.01
N SER A 48 -21.26 5.74 -0.79
CA SER A 48 -21.07 6.73 0.28
C SER A 48 -19.62 7.19 0.34
N TRP A 49 -19.28 8.25 -0.39
CA TRP A 49 -18.07 9.03 -0.16
C TRP A 49 -18.17 9.80 1.18
N SER A 50 -17.93 9.11 2.29
CA SER A 50 -17.69 9.73 3.59
C SER A 50 -16.19 9.79 3.87
N PHE A 51 -15.62 10.99 3.88
CA PHE A 51 -14.24 11.23 4.28
C PHE A 51 -14.12 11.04 5.80
N GLN A 52 -13.89 9.80 6.23
CA GLN A 52 -13.67 9.49 7.64
C GLN A 52 -12.17 9.31 7.88
N VAL A 53 -11.58 10.26 8.60
CA VAL A 53 -10.17 10.23 9.03
C VAL A 53 -10.11 9.59 10.42
N ASP A 54 -10.69 8.40 10.56
CA ASP A 54 -10.50 7.58 11.75
C ASP A 54 -9.67 6.38 11.30
N GLY A 55 -8.39 6.44 11.63
CA GLY A 55 -7.39 5.50 11.16
C GLY A 55 -7.61 4.09 11.67
N ASN A 56 -7.07 3.15 10.89
CA ASN A 56 -6.93 1.72 11.18
C ASN A 56 -8.04 0.78 10.67
N GLU A 57 -8.29 0.79 9.36
CA GLU A 57 -8.81 -0.38 8.65
C GLU A 57 -8.01 -0.60 7.36
N ALA A 58 -6.83 -1.22 7.51
CA ALA A 58 -6.22 -1.98 6.41
C ALA A 58 -6.87 -3.38 6.27
N ASP A 59 -8.00 -3.60 6.95
CA ASP A 59 -8.80 -4.80 6.82
C ASP A 59 -9.70 -4.67 5.59
N GLY A 60 -9.38 -5.43 4.54
CA GLY A 60 -10.32 -5.73 3.46
C GLY A 60 -10.24 -4.87 2.20
N LEU A 61 -9.17 -4.10 1.99
CA LEU A 61 -8.96 -3.49 0.68
C LEU A 61 -8.84 -4.58 -0.40
N PRO A 62 -9.53 -4.45 -1.55
CA PRO A 62 -9.51 -5.48 -2.60
C PRO A 62 -8.19 -5.53 -3.38
N PHE A 63 -7.21 -4.71 -2.99
CA PHE A 63 -5.91 -4.59 -3.63
C PHE A 63 -4.83 -4.20 -2.60
N ALA A 64 -3.59 -4.59 -2.89
CA ALA A 64 -2.44 -4.09 -2.14
C ALA A 64 -2.09 -2.67 -2.60
N HIS A 65 -1.53 -1.84 -1.72
CA HIS A 65 -1.11 -0.48 -2.06
C HIS A 65 0.28 -0.16 -1.49
N VAL A 66 1.11 0.47 -2.31
CA VAL A 66 2.51 0.80 -2.01
C VAL A 66 2.69 2.32 -2.09
N LEU A 67 3.23 2.91 -1.03
CA LEU A 67 3.59 4.32 -0.99
C LEU A 67 5.07 4.51 -1.32
N ASP A 68 5.36 5.38 -2.28
CA ASP A 68 6.72 5.73 -2.64
C ASP A 68 7.25 6.86 -1.75
N CYS A 69 8.20 6.55 -0.86
CA CYS A 69 8.84 7.50 0.05
C CYS A 69 10.17 8.04 -0.50
N GLY A 70 10.56 7.69 -1.74
CA GLY A 70 11.87 7.99 -2.32
C GLY A 70 13.01 7.65 -1.38
N GLY A 71 13.92 8.61 -1.18
CA GLY A 71 15.06 8.47 -0.27
C GLY A 71 14.80 8.81 1.19
N SER A 72 13.55 9.09 1.60
CA SER A 72 13.29 9.60 2.95
C SER A 72 12.87 8.51 3.95
N ALA A 73 13.83 8.04 4.74
CA ALA A 73 13.59 7.08 5.81
C ALA A 73 12.58 7.60 6.86
N VAL A 74 12.58 8.91 7.15
CA VAL A 74 11.64 9.54 8.09
C VAL A 74 10.20 9.41 7.59
N HIS A 75 9.94 9.72 6.32
CA HIS A 75 8.60 9.59 5.75
C HIS A 75 8.15 8.14 5.66
N ALA A 76 9.06 7.19 5.39
CA ALA A 76 8.75 5.76 5.44
C ALA A 76 8.31 5.31 6.84
N VAL A 77 9.05 5.70 7.89
CA VAL A 77 8.68 5.37 9.28
C VAL A 77 7.36 6.04 9.70
N MET A 78 7.12 7.29 9.27
CA MET A 78 5.85 7.97 9.53
C MET A 78 4.69 7.28 8.81
N ALA A 79 4.88 6.81 7.57
CA ALA A 79 3.88 6.03 6.86
C ALA A 79 3.57 4.73 7.61
N LEU A 80 4.59 4.02 8.11
CA LEU A 80 4.41 2.81 8.94
C LEU A 80 3.55 3.10 10.17
N ARG A 81 3.81 4.21 10.87
CA ARG A 81 3.02 4.64 12.04
C ARG A 81 1.55 4.92 11.70
N GLN A 82 1.26 5.24 10.45
CA GLN A 82 -0.09 5.50 9.95
C GLN A 82 -0.76 4.25 9.38
N GLY A 83 -0.15 3.07 9.52
CA GLY A 83 -0.70 1.80 9.05
C GLY A 83 -0.28 1.40 7.63
N GLN A 84 0.61 2.15 6.98
CA GLN A 84 1.11 1.77 5.66
C GLN A 84 1.95 0.49 5.78
N GLN A 85 1.53 -0.56 5.07
CA GLN A 85 2.17 -1.88 5.13
C GLN A 85 3.24 -2.09 4.06
N ALA A 86 3.20 -1.36 2.95
CA ALA A 86 4.19 -1.47 1.88
C ALA A 86 4.72 -0.10 1.42
N VAL A 87 6.04 0.05 1.31
CA VAL A 87 6.66 1.30 0.81
C VAL A 87 7.79 1.06 -0.17
N VAL A 88 8.06 2.03 -1.05
CA VAL A 88 9.34 2.16 -1.76
C VAL A 88 10.25 3.06 -0.93
N LEU A 89 11.46 2.57 -0.66
CA LEU A 89 12.52 3.33 0.01
C LEU A 89 13.85 3.00 -0.67
N ASP A 90 14.32 3.92 -1.51
CA ASP A 90 15.50 3.72 -2.36
C ASP A 90 16.84 4.04 -1.65
N ALA A 91 16.79 4.81 -0.57
CA ALA A 91 17.96 5.17 0.23
C ALA A 91 18.67 3.95 0.81
N GLN A 92 20.00 4.02 0.90
CA GLN A 92 20.85 2.91 1.40
C GLN A 92 21.61 3.28 2.68
N ASP A 93 21.29 4.41 3.30
CA ASP A 93 21.93 4.84 4.54
C ASP A 93 21.46 4.05 5.76
N ALA A 94 22.10 4.32 6.91
CA ALA A 94 21.78 3.68 8.17
C ALA A 94 20.33 3.92 8.63
N GLN A 95 19.74 5.08 8.30
CA GLN A 95 18.36 5.39 8.66
C GLN A 95 17.39 4.56 7.82
N ALA A 96 17.67 4.39 6.54
CA ALA A 96 16.87 3.55 5.64
C ALA A 96 16.93 2.07 6.06
N MET A 97 18.09 1.58 6.49
CA MET A 97 18.23 0.22 7.04
C MET A 97 17.45 0.02 8.35
N ALA A 98 17.43 1.04 9.22
CA ALA A 98 16.59 1.02 10.42
C ALA A 98 15.10 0.98 10.05
N ALA A 99 14.66 1.83 9.11
CA ALA A 99 13.28 1.84 8.62
C ALA A 99 12.86 0.49 8.05
N ARG A 100 13.69 -0.15 7.21
CA ARG A 100 13.44 -1.51 6.68
C ARG A 100 13.29 -2.57 7.75
N THR A 101 14.04 -2.44 8.84
CA THR A 101 13.94 -3.35 9.98
C THR A 101 12.63 -3.16 10.74
N LEU A 102 12.20 -1.91 10.92
CA LEU A 102 10.91 -1.59 11.53
C LEU A 102 9.73 -2.13 10.71
N PHE A 103 9.74 -1.95 9.38
CA PHE A 103 8.72 -2.53 8.50
C PHE A 103 8.67 -4.05 8.61
N ARG A 104 9.82 -4.73 8.55
CA ARG A 104 9.87 -6.19 8.70
C ARG A 104 9.32 -6.67 10.05
N HIS A 105 9.64 -5.97 11.14
CA HIS A 105 9.09 -6.30 12.46
C HIS A 105 7.57 -6.09 12.55
N ALA A 106 7.03 -5.13 11.81
CA ALA A 106 5.60 -4.88 11.71
C ALA A 106 4.88 -5.79 10.69
N GLY A 107 5.59 -6.72 10.04
CA GLY A 107 5.05 -7.56 8.97
C GLY A 107 4.86 -6.85 7.62
N GLY A 108 5.37 -5.63 7.48
CA GLY A 108 5.32 -4.84 6.26
C GLY A 108 6.44 -5.14 5.27
N VAL A 109 6.28 -4.65 4.04
CA VAL A 109 7.19 -4.86 2.90
C VAL A 109 7.87 -3.55 2.52
N VAL A 110 9.17 -3.59 2.26
CA VAL A 110 9.92 -2.45 1.70
C VAL A 110 10.55 -2.85 0.39
N LEU A 111 10.20 -2.13 -0.67
CA LEU A 111 10.82 -2.24 -1.97
C LEU A 111 12.07 -1.35 -2.00
N ALA A 112 13.21 -1.93 -2.39
CA ALA A 112 14.48 -1.22 -2.48
C ALA A 112 14.54 -0.26 -3.69
N SER A 113 13.62 -0.40 -4.64
CA SER A 113 13.48 0.46 -5.81
C SER A 113 12.06 0.43 -6.32
N ARG A 114 11.67 1.48 -7.04
CA ARG A 114 10.40 1.51 -7.77
C ARG A 114 10.42 0.45 -8.88
N PRO A 115 9.37 -0.38 -9.02
CA PRO A 115 9.26 -1.29 -10.16
C PRO A 115 9.22 -0.50 -11.47
N ALA A 116 10.10 -0.82 -12.43
CA ALA A 116 10.19 -0.10 -13.70
C ALA A 116 8.99 -0.38 -14.63
N ILE A 117 8.33 -1.52 -14.47
CA ILE A 117 7.17 -1.95 -15.26
C ILE A 117 6.16 -2.58 -14.31
N ILE A 118 4.94 -2.04 -14.30
CA ILE A 118 3.77 -2.73 -13.77
C ILE A 118 3.15 -3.44 -14.98
N SER A 119 3.50 -4.71 -15.21
CA SER A 119 2.98 -5.43 -16.38
C SER A 119 1.52 -5.79 -16.13
N PRO A 120 0.56 -5.32 -16.95
CA PRO A 120 -0.73 -6.00 -17.04
C PRO A 120 -0.45 -7.30 -17.79
N TYR A 121 -0.69 -8.44 -17.16
CA TYR A 121 -0.78 -9.70 -17.91
C TYR A 121 -2.05 -9.69 -18.75
#